data_AF-A0A1I6EGU3-F1
#
_entry.id   AF-A0A1I6EGU3-F1
#
_cell.length_a   1.000
_cell.length_b   1.000
_cell.length_c   1.000
_cell.angle_alpha   90.00
_cell.angle_beta   90.00
_cell.angle_gamma   90.00
#
_symmetry.space_group_name_H-M   'P 1'
#
loop_
_entity.id
_entity.type
_entity.pdbx_description
1 polymer ?
#
loop_
_entity_poly.entity_id
_entity_poly.type
_entity_poly.pdbx_seq_one_letter_code
_entity_poly.pdbx_strand_id
1 'polypeptide(L)'
;MELAVSCPTRKDMQVMESAVDVFLRTKHGAARNVMHSVLRLMMDKYRTDRMVLSRCCVSRNGNYVRVMAKNYITGRECPGCGKDFMCTEVSIVSIFEGSEADRVCYGCSCGEIFGRVEAKT
;
A
#
# COMPACT_ATOMS: atom_id res chain seq x y z
N MET A 1 15.23 20.91 -22.82
CA MET A 1 13.78 21.14 -22.72
C MET A 1 13.30 20.45 -21.46
N GLU A 2 13.29 21.15 -20.33
CA GLU A 2 12.80 20.62 -19.06
C GLU A 2 11.27 20.52 -19.15
N LEU A 3 10.77 19.31 -19.31
CA LEU A 3 9.34 19.03 -19.20
C LEU A 3 8.95 19.30 -17.74
N ALA A 4 8.17 20.36 -17.52
CA ALA A 4 7.55 20.63 -16.23
C ALA A 4 6.82 19.36 -15.75
N VAL A 5 7.31 18.76 -14.67
CA VAL A 5 6.65 17.62 -14.04
C VAL A 5 5.36 18.16 -13.42
N SER A 6 4.23 17.94 -14.11
CA SER A 6 2.92 18.33 -13.60
C SER A 6 2.59 17.51 -12.35
N CYS A 7 1.99 18.11 -11.32
CA CYS A 7 1.50 17.36 -10.17
C CYS A 7 0.38 16.37 -10.57
N PRO A 8 0.21 15.23 -9.86
CA PRO A 8 -0.93 14.33 -10.05
C PRO A 8 -2.26 15.07 -9.93
N THR A 9 -3.17 14.86 -10.88
CA THR A 9 -4.51 15.44 -10.77
C THR A 9 -5.35 14.65 -9.76
N ARG A 10 -6.49 15.20 -9.36
CA ARG A 10 -7.44 14.48 -8.50
C ARG A 10 -7.91 13.15 -9.11
N LYS A 11 -8.09 13.08 -10.43
CA LYS A 11 -8.49 11.84 -11.12
C LYS A 11 -7.39 10.80 -11.07
N ASP A 12 -6.15 11.24 -11.25
CA ASP A 12 -4.97 10.38 -11.15
C ASP A 12 -4.83 9.78 -9.74
N MET A 13 -5.03 10.61 -8.71
CA MET A 13 -5.08 10.13 -7.33
C MET A 13 -6.21 9.12 -7.11
N GLN A 14 -7.41 9.38 -7.62
CA GLN A 14 -8.55 8.45 -7.52
C GLN A 14 -8.30 7.11 -8.19
N VAL A 15 -7.58 7.07 -9.32
CA VAL A 15 -7.22 5.81 -9.99
C VAL A 15 -6.32 4.96 -9.10
N MET A 16 -5.32 5.57 -8.48
CA MET A 16 -4.42 4.88 -7.55
C MET A 16 -5.15 4.34 -6.32
N GLU A 17 -6.01 5.17 -5.72
CA GLU A 17 -6.84 4.77 -4.57
C GLU A 17 -7.80 3.63 -4.94
N SER A 18 -8.41 3.70 -6.12
CA SER A 18 -9.34 2.67 -6.59
C SER A 18 -8.61 1.34 -6.81
N ALA A 19 -7.38 1.36 -7.33
CA ALA A 19 -6.58 0.14 -7.49
C ALA A 19 -6.25 -0.52 -6.14
N VAL A 20 -5.95 0.30 -5.12
CA VAL A 20 -5.78 -0.17 -3.74
C VAL A 20 -7.08 -0.76 -3.21
N ASP A 21 -8.21 -0.07 -3.34
CA ASP A 21 -9.52 -0.53 -2.88
C ASP A 21 -9.94 -1.86 -3.51
N VAL A 22 -9.69 -2.04 -4.82
CA VAL A 22 -9.98 -3.31 -5.51
C VAL A 22 -9.16 -4.45 -4.91
N PHE A 23 -7.87 -4.24 -4.64
CA PHE A 23 -7.07 -5.26 -3.97
C PHE A 23 -7.57 -5.56 -2.56
N LEU A 24 -7.85 -4.55 -1.74
CA LEU A 24 -8.33 -4.73 -0.37
C LEU A 24 -9.66 -5.51 -0.29
N ARG A 25 -10.55 -5.29 -1.26
CA ARG A 25 -11.83 -6.00 -1.33
C ARG A 25 -11.70 -7.43 -1.83
N THR A 26 -10.91 -7.64 -2.88
CA THR A 26 -10.81 -8.95 -3.56
C THR A 26 -9.79 -9.89 -2.94
N LYS A 27 -8.70 -9.34 -2.37
CA LYS A 27 -7.58 -10.06 -1.73
C LYS A 27 -6.90 -11.08 -2.64
N HIS A 28 -7.11 -10.97 -3.94
CA HIS A 28 -6.51 -11.86 -4.92
C HIS A 28 -5.11 -11.38 -5.33
N GLY A 29 -4.16 -12.30 -5.47
CA GLY A 29 -2.80 -11.99 -5.90
C GLY A 29 -2.73 -11.30 -7.26
N ALA A 30 -3.63 -11.64 -8.19
CA ALA A 30 -3.75 -10.95 -9.48
C ALA A 30 -4.14 -9.47 -9.32
N ALA A 31 -5.10 -9.17 -8.43
CA ALA A 31 -5.50 -7.79 -8.14
C ALA A 31 -4.37 -7.01 -7.46
N ARG A 32 -3.58 -7.66 -6.60
CA ARG A 32 -2.36 -7.09 -6.02
C ARG A 32 -1.37 -6.69 -7.10
N ASN A 33 -1.10 -7.57 -8.07
CA ASN A 33 -0.16 -7.29 -9.16
C ASN A 33 -0.64 -6.11 -10.02
N VAL A 34 -1.94 -6.06 -10.34
CA VAL A 34 -2.54 -4.94 -11.06
C VAL A 34 -2.39 -3.64 -10.26
N MET A 35 -2.67 -3.66 -8.95
CA MET A 35 -2.47 -2.52 -8.06
C MET A 35 -1.01 -2.02 -8.12
N HIS A 36 -0.01 -2.89 -7.95
CA HIS A 36 1.39 -2.48 -8.05
C HIS A 36 1.75 -1.89 -9.41
N SER A 37 1.24 -2.46 -10.51
CA SER A 37 1.47 -1.94 -11.87
C SER A 37 0.87 -0.56 -12.07
N VAL A 38 -0.37 -0.33 -11.62
CA VAL A 38 -1.02 0.98 -11.68
C VAL A 38 -0.22 2.00 -10.88
N LEU A 39 0.10 1.69 -9.62
CA LEU A 39 0.90 2.57 -8.77
C LEU A 39 2.25 2.90 -9.43
N ARG A 40 2.94 1.90 -10.00
CA ARG A 40 4.21 2.10 -10.68
C ARG A 40 4.08 3.04 -11.89
N LEU A 41 3.11 2.77 -12.77
CA LEU A 41 2.86 3.59 -13.96
C LEU A 41 2.56 5.05 -13.60
N MET A 42 1.83 5.27 -12.51
CA MET A 42 1.56 6.63 -12.03
C MET A 42 2.82 7.29 -11.50
N MET A 43 3.63 6.59 -10.72
CA MET A 43 4.93 7.11 -10.29
C MET A 43 5.82 7.45 -11.50
N ASP A 44 5.80 6.63 -12.57
CA ASP A 44 6.54 6.85 -13.83
C ASP A 44 6.05 8.06 -14.60
N LYS A 45 4.74 8.20 -14.77
CA LYS A 45 4.10 9.37 -15.40
C LYS A 45 4.53 10.68 -14.74
N TYR A 46 4.63 10.67 -13.41
CA TYR A 46 4.95 11.86 -12.61
C TYR A 46 6.41 11.97 -12.20
N ARG A 47 7.28 11.05 -12.64
CA ARG A 47 8.71 11.03 -12.31
C ARG A 47 9.00 11.27 -10.83
N THR A 48 8.18 10.68 -9.95
CA THR A 48 8.31 10.82 -8.51
C THR A 48 8.74 9.50 -7.87
N ASP A 49 9.55 9.58 -6.83
CA ASP A 49 9.96 8.45 -6.01
C ASP A 49 9.00 8.18 -4.85
N ARG A 50 8.08 9.11 -4.58
CA ARG A 50 7.11 9.02 -3.49
C ARG A 50 5.77 9.64 -3.86
N MET A 51 4.70 8.97 -3.48
CA MET A 51 3.33 9.50 -3.52
C MET A 51 2.63 9.24 -2.19
N VAL A 52 1.82 10.20 -1.76
CA VAL A 52 1.03 10.09 -0.54
C VAL A 52 -0.44 9.93 -0.95
N LEU A 53 -0.97 8.73 -0.74
CA LEU A 53 -2.40 8.46 -0.86
C LEU A 53 -3.08 8.76 0.48
N SER A 54 -4.40 8.67 0.54
CA SER A 54 -5.19 8.92 1.75
C SER A 54 -4.81 7.96 2.88
N ARG A 55 -4.71 6.66 2.60
CA ARG A 55 -4.49 5.60 3.61
C ARG A 55 -3.07 5.04 3.65
N CYS A 56 -2.26 5.29 2.63
CA CYS A 56 -0.91 4.77 2.56
C CYS A 56 0.04 5.75 1.86
N CYS A 57 1.34 5.47 1.96
CA CYS A 57 2.35 6.10 1.13
C CYS A 57 2.90 5.07 0.15
N VAL A 58 3.17 5.48 -1.08
CA VAL A 58 3.78 4.63 -2.10
C VAL A 58 5.17 5.16 -2.38
N SER A 59 6.18 4.30 -2.36
CA SER A 59 7.55 4.66 -2.73
C SER A 59 8.10 3.72 -3.80
N ARG A 60 9.01 4.21 -4.62
CA ARG A 60 9.76 3.35 -5.53
C ARG A 60 10.76 2.49 -4.76
N ASN A 61 10.98 1.29 -5.28
CA ASN A 61 12.08 0.42 -4.86
C ASN A 61 12.59 -0.35 -6.07
N GLY A 62 13.55 0.24 -6.79
CA GLY A 62 14.03 -0.28 -8.07
C GLY A 62 12.89 -0.39 -9.09
N ASN A 63 12.64 -1.60 -9.57
CA ASN A 63 11.61 -1.92 -10.55
C ASN A 63 10.22 -2.16 -9.93
N TYR A 64 10.10 -2.09 -8.61
CA TYR A 64 8.86 -2.31 -7.88
C TYR A 64 8.41 -1.04 -7.15
N VAL A 65 7.18 -1.10 -6.63
CA VAL A 65 6.66 -0.09 -5.69
C VAL A 65 6.41 -0.74 -4.34
N ARG A 66 6.68 0.02 -3.29
CA ARG A 66 6.43 -0.35 -1.90
C ARG A 66 5.25 0.46 -1.40
N VAL A 67 4.30 -0.21 -0.76
CA VAL A 67 3.19 0.44 -0.06
C VAL A 67 3.49 0.46 1.43
N MET A 68 3.65 1.65 1.97
CA MET A 68 3.92 1.90 3.38
C MET A 68 2.63 2.32 4.08
N ALA A 69 2.33 1.68 5.20
CA ALA A 69 1.28 2.15 6.08
C ALA A 69 1.65 3.50 6.70
N LYS A 70 0.64 4.34 6.95
CA LYS A 70 0.83 5.59 7.68
C LYS A 70 0.79 5.41 9.19
N ASN A 71 0.03 4.42 9.65
CA ASN A 71 -0.20 4.12 11.05
C ASN A 71 0.30 2.71 11.36
N TYR A 72 0.88 2.51 12.54
CA TYR A 72 1.33 1.21 13.02
C TYR A 72 0.54 0.80 14.26
N ILE A 73 0.19 -0.49 14.34
CA ILE A 73 -0.50 -1.08 15.48
C ILE A 73 0.40 -2.10 16.18
N THR A 74 0.14 -2.32 17.47
CA THR A 74 0.78 -3.36 18.28
C THR A 74 -0.17 -4.53 18.57
N GLY A 75 -1.48 -4.26 18.60
CA GLY A 75 -2.54 -5.24 18.82
C GLY A 75 -2.84 -6.12 17.60
N ARG A 76 -3.88 -6.96 17.74
CA ARG A 76 -4.33 -7.90 16.69
C ARG A 76 -5.52 -7.39 15.88
N GLU A 77 -6.08 -6.24 16.23
CA GLU A 77 -7.31 -5.75 15.66
C GLU A 77 -7.05 -4.72 14.56
N CYS A 78 -7.84 -4.78 13.49
CA CYS A 78 -7.88 -3.74 12.48
C CYS A 78 -8.32 -2.42 13.13
N PRO A 79 -7.56 -1.33 12.98
CA PRO A 79 -7.91 -0.04 13.60
C PRO A 79 -9.18 0.59 13.02
N GLY A 80 -9.65 0.11 11.85
CA GLY A 80 -10.88 0.61 11.23
C GLY A 80 -12.15 -0.12 11.68
N CYS A 81 -12.12 -1.46 11.76
CA CYS A 81 -13.32 -2.26 12.04
C CYS A 81 -13.24 -3.14 13.29
N GLY A 82 -12.12 -3.14 14.01
CA GLY A 82 -11.91 -3.92 15.24
C GLY A 82 -11.74 -5.43 15.03
N LYS A 83 -11.85 -5.94 13.80
CA LYS A 83 -11.69 -7.37 13.53
C LYS A 83 -10.24 -7.82 13.65
N ASP A 84 -10.03 -9.03 14.18
CA ASP A 84 -8.70 -9.63 14.25
C ASP A 84 -8.11 -9.82 12.84
N PHE A 85 -6.88 -9.34 12.62
CA PHE A 85 -6.22 -9.42 11.32
C PHE A 85 -5.67 -10.82 11.01
N MET A 86 -5.63 -11.74 11.99
CA MET A 86 -5.33 -13.15 11.75
C MET A 86 -6.48 -13.88 11.04
N CYS A 87 -7.64 -13.24 10.88
CA CYS A 87 -8.74 -13.73 10.07
C CYS A 87 -8.54 -13.45 8.57
N THR A 88 -9.30 -14.13 7.71
CA THR A 88 -9.29 -13.96 6.23
C THR A 88 -9.67 -12.55 5.74
N GLU A 89 -9.95 -11.63 6.67
CA GLU A 89 -10.34 -10.27 6.37
C GLU A 89 -9.16 -9.32 6.07
N VAL A 90 -7.94 -9.74 6.39
CA VAL A 90 -6.74 -8.93 6.20
C VAL A 90 -5.75 -9.62 5.29
N SER A 91 -5.04 -8.84 4.47
CA SER A 91 -4.08 -9.32 3.49
C SER A 91 -2.79 -8.50 3.54
N ILE A 92 -1.69 -9.14 3.18
CA ILE A 92 -0.39 -8.47 3.09
C ILE A 92 -0.33 -7.62 1.82
N VAL A 93 -0.14 -6.32 2.01
CA VAL A 93 0.02 -5.33 0.94
C VAL A 93 1.49 -5.20 0.54
N SER A 94 2.40 -5.17 1.52
CA SER A 94 3.85 -5.09 1.30
C SER A 94 4.60 -5.55 2.55
N ILE A 95 5.79 -6.12 2.36
CA ILE A 95 6.70 -6.51 3.46
C ILE A 95 7.99 -5.74 3.28
N PHE A 96 8.51 -5.21 4.39
CA PHE A 96 9.82 -4.59 4.48
C PHE A 96 10.67 -5.49 5.37
N GLU A 97 11.45 -6.35 4.75
CA GLU A 97 12.29 -7.29 5.48
C GLU A 97 13.43 -6.55 6.18
N GLY A 98 13.60 -6.80 7.48
CA GLY A 98 14.70 -6.27 8.29
C GLY A 98 15.62 -7.37 8.80
N SER A 99 16.74 -7.01 9.42
CA SER A 99 17.64 -8.00 10.04
C SER A 99 17.01 -8.66 11.26
N GLU A 100 16.32 -7.88 12.10
CA GLU A 100 15.75 -8.33 13.38
C GLU A 100 14.23 -8.50 13.32
N ALA A 101 13.55 -7.67 12.52
CA ALA A 101 12.11 -7.67 12.41
C ALA A 101 11.68 -7.17 11.03
N ASP A 102 10.55 -7.67 10.56
CA ASP A 102 9.91 -7.25 9.33
C ASP A 102 8.84 -6.21 9.63
N ARG A 103 8.79 -5.14 8.83
CA ARG A 103 7.66 -4.20 8.89
C ARG A 103 6.66 -4.65 7.85
N VAL A 104 5.54 -5.21 8.30
CA VAL A 104 4.50 -5.73 7.42
C VAL A 104 3.40 -4.69 7.29
N CYS A 105 3.02 -4.38 6.05
CA CYS A 105 1.90 -3.52 5.72
C CYS A 105 0.70 -4.41 5.39
N TYR A 106 -0.33 -4.28 6.21
CA TYR A 106 -1.57 -5.03 6.12
C TYR A 106 -2.69 -4.16 5.56
N GLY A 107 -3.62 -4.81 4.88
CA GLY A 107 -4.79 -4.17 4.29
C GLY A 107 -6.05 -4.97 4.62
N CYS A 108 -7.06 -4.31 5.18
CA CYS A 108 -8.33 -4.92 5.56
C CYS A 108 -9.41 -4.66 4.49
N SER A 109 -10.37 -5.58 4.34
CA SER A 109 -11.55 -5.39 3.49
C SER A 109 -12.41 -4.18 3.85
N CYS A 110 -12.30 -3.65 5.08
CA CYS A 110 -12.94 -2.38 5.45
C CYS A 110 -12.31 -1.15 4.78
N GLY A 111 -11.18 -1.32 4.09
CA GLY A 111 -10.46 -0.27 3.38
C GLY A 111 -9.24 0.26 4.14
N GLU A 112 -9.05 -0.12 5.40
CA GLU A 112 -7.94 0.38 6.22
C GLU A 112 -6.60 -0.27 5.85
N ILE A 113 -5.52 0.51 5.91
CA ILE A 113 -4.14 0.05 5.72
C ILE A 113 -3.32 0.43 6.95
N PHE A 114 -2.68 -0.56 7.56
CA PHE A 114 -1.91 -0.38 8.79
C PHE A 114 -0.66 -1.24 8.79
N GLY A 115 0.36 -0.77 9.50
CA GLY A 115 1.63 -1.44 9.65
C GLY A 115 1.69 -2.21 10.96
N ARG A 116 2.46 -3.28 10.99
CA ARG A 116 2.89 -3.94 12.22
C ARG A 116 4.34 -4.38 12.07
N VAL A 117 5.04 -4.45 13.19
CA VAL A 117 6.39 -4.99 13.24
C VAL A 117 6.27 -6.44 13.67
N GLU A 118 6.68 -7.36 12.80
CA GLU A 118 6.71 -8.79 13.05
C GLU A 118 8.15 -9.20 13.34
N ALA A 119 8.39 -9.78 14.52
CA ALA A 119 9.72 -10.30 14.87
C ALA A 119 10.04 -11.55 14.05
N LYS A 120 11.30 -11.72 13.67
CA LYS A 120 11.75 -12.98 13.04
C LYS A 120 11.88 -14.05 14.12
N THR A 121 10.97 -15.03 14.11
CA THR A 121 11.04 -16.25 14.93
C THR A 121 12.14 -17.19 14.47
#